data_AF-A0A9P7SBH4-F1
#
_entry.id   AF-A0A9P7SBH4-F1
#
_cell.length_a   1.000
_cell.length_b   1.000
_cell.length_c   1.000
_cell.angle_alpha   90.00
_cell.angle_beta   90.00
_cell.angle_gamma   90.00
#
_symmetry.space_group_name_H-M   'P 1'
#
loop_
_entity.id
_entity.type
_entity.pdbx_description
1 polymer ?
#
loop_
_entity_poly.entity_id
_entity_poly.type
_entity_poly.pdbx_seq_one_letter_code
_entity_poly.pdbx_strand_id
1 'polypeptide(L)'
;MSECLASRDHHAIFVHTKSDGSGALYHVIGAIQKGMTFEDKPGRQPDISATFLKKTHLGWVTIDKYPYVESICRSVPPLKEQFEKQTRLFPREPLRHCQDWTDEAVEALSSSGILQPGRAPESQEPYDV
;
A
#
# COMPACT_ATOMS: atom_id res chain seq x y z
N MET A 1 -2.96 -9.16 -19.30
CA MET A 1 -2.42 -9.12 -17.92
C MET A 1 -0.98 -8.67 -18.04
N SER A 2 -0.68 -7.39 -17.79
CA SER A 2 0.71 -6.90 -17.80
C SER A 2 1.33 -7.26 -16.46
N GLU A 3 1.87 -8.47 -16.37
CA GLU A 3 2.77 -8.86 -15.30
C GLU A 3 4.08 -8.09 -15.46
N CYS A 4 4.46 -7.42 -14.39
CA CYS A 4 5.73 -6.72 -14.25
C CYS A 4 6.85 -7.78 -14.34
N LEU A 5 7.49 -7.88 -15.51
CA LEU A 5 8.49 -8.91 -15.84
C LEU A 5 9.77 -8.79 -14.99
N ALA A 6 9.71 -9.20 -13.73
CA ALA A 6 10.82 -9.61 -12.86
C ALA A 6 10.30 -10.06 -11.47
N SER A 7 9.25 -10.90 -11.42
CA SER A 7 8.42 -11.25 -10.25
C SER A 7 9.12 -11.09 -8.90
N ARG A 8 8.90 -9.93 -8.29
CA ARG A 8 8.69 -9.84 -6.86
C ARG A 8 7.21 -9.55 -6.65
N ASP A 9 6.64 -10.17 -5.63
CA ASP A 9 5.21 -10.15 -5.37
C ASP A 9 4.64 -8.73 -5.29
N HIS A 10 3.40 -8.53 -5.74
CA HIS A 10 2.73 -7.24 -5.62
C HIS A 10 2.46 -6.91 -4.13
N HIS A 11 2.98 -5.79 -3.64
CA HIS A 11 2.75 -5.32 -2.29
C HIS A 11 1.68 -4.22 -2.26
N ALA A 12 0.88 -4.23 -1.20
CA ALA A 12 -0.20 -3.28 -0.97
C ALA A 12 -0.37 -3.04 0.53
N ILE A 13 -0.89 -1.87 0.89
CA ILE A 13 -1.32 -1.55 2.24
C ILE A 13 -2.82 -1.83 2.32
N PHE A 14 -3.22 -2.69 3.26
CA PHE A 14 -4.62 -2.95 3.56
C PHE A 14 -4.97 -2.41 4.94
N VAL A 15 -6.02 -1.60 5.02
CA VAL A 15 -6.59 -1.12 6.27
C VAL A 15 -7.92 -1.81 6.47
N HIS A 16 -8.01 -2.64 7.50
CA HIS A 16 -9.23 -3.32 7.91
C HIS A 16 -10.14 -2.32 8.64
N THR A 17 -11.38 -2.11 8.15
CA THR A 17 -12.28 -1.09 8.70
C THR A 17 -13.68 -1.59 9.04
N LYS A 18 -14.04 -2.84 8.68
CA LYS A 18 -15.37 -3.39 8.90
C LYS A 18 -15.32 -4.76 9.57
N SER A 19 -16.31 -5.11 10.37
CA SER A 19 -16.38 -6.39 11.08
C SER A 19 -16.34 -7.62 10.17
N ASP A 20 -16.77 -7.50 8.92
CA ASP A 20 -16.74 -8.55 7.89
C ASP A 20 -15.33 -8.84 7.31
N GLY A 21 -14.29 -8.18 7.81
CA GLY A 21 -12.92 -8.33 7.32
C GLY A 21 -12.56 -7.43 6.13
N SER A 22 -13.52 -6.67 5.60
CA SER A 22 -13.30 -5.74 4.50
C SER A 22 -12.75 -4.39 4.96
N GLY A 23 -12.26 -3.62 4.00
CA GLY A 23 -11.60 -2.36 4.29
C GLY A 23 -11.18 -1.59 3.05
N ALA A 24 -10.05 -0.91 3.14
CA ALA A 24 -9.46 -0.15 2.05
C ALA A 24 -8.10 -0.75 1.64
N LEU A 25 -7.84 -0.77 0.34
CA LEU A 25 -6.57 -1.20 -0.24
C LEU A 25 -5.91 -0.01 -0.94
N TYR A 26 -4.63 0.22 -0.64
CA TYR A 26 -3.80 1.24 -1.25
C TYR A 26 -2.58 0.57 -1.88
N HIS A 27 -2.35 0.85 -3.16
CA HIS A 27 -1.26 0.23 -3.91
C HIS A 27 -0.84 1.07 -5.11
N VAL A 28 0.25 0.67 -5.75
CA VAL A 28 0.64 1.17 -7.07
C VAL A 28 0.49 0.08 -8.11
N ILE A 29 -0.16 0.38 -9.22
CA ILE A 29 -0.34 -0.54 -10.35
C ILE A 29 0.48 -0.08 -11.54
N GLY A 30 0.80 -1.00 -12.44
CA GLY A 30 1.53 -0.71 -13.67
C GLY A 30 2.81 -1.53 -13.78
N ALA A 31 3.72 -1.06 -14.62
CA ALA A 31 4.94 -1.79 -14.92
C ALA A 31 6.13 -0.83 -14.98
N ILE A 32 7.31 -1.32 -14.60
CA ILE A 32 8.54 -0.53 -14.57
C ILE A 32 8.89 0.14 -15.93
N GLN A 33 8.41 -0.45 -17.03
CA GLN A 33 8.56 0.04 -18.41
C GLN A 33 7.52 1.08 -18.84
N LYS A 34 6.45 1.29 -18.08
CA LYS A 34 5.39 2.28 -18.41
C LYS A 34 5.15 3.27 -17.28
N GLY A 35 5.88 3.12 -16.18
CA GLY A 35 5.56 3.75 -14.92
C GLY A 35 4.43 3.04 -14.18
N MET A 36 4.20 3.51 -12.96
CA MET A 36 3.16 3.05 -12.07
C MET A 36 2.25 4.21 -11.66
N THR A 37 1.03 3.88 -11.26
CA THR A 37 0.02 4.84 -10.82
C THR A 37 -0.52 4.39 -9.47
N PHE A 38 -0.71 5.34 -8.56
CA PHE A 38 -1.39 5.10 -7.30
C PHE A 38 -2.87 4.80 -7.53
N GLU A 39 -3.37 3.79 -6.83
CA GLU A 39 -4.78 3.46 -6.75
C GLU A 39 -5.19 3.22 -5.30
N ASP A 40 -6.39 3.70 -4.97
CA ASP A 40 -7.13 3.34 -3.77
C ASP A 40 -8.46 2.69 -4.16
N LYS A 41 -8.87 1.67 -3.41
CA LYS A 41 -10.17 1.01 -3.64
C LYS A 41 -10.69 0.32 -2.38
N PRO A 42 -12.01 0.05 -2.31
CA PRO A 42 -12.53 -0.92 -1.37
C PRO A 42 -11.86 -2.28 -1.56
N GLY A 43 -11.39 -2.87 -0.46
CA GLY A 43 -10.73 -4.17 -0.45
C GLY A 43 -11.55 -5.18 0.34
N ARG A 44 -11.72 -6.38 -0.21
CA ARG A 44 -12.12 -7.55 0.58
C ARG A 44 -10.95 -8.00 1.45
N GLN A 45 -11.21 -8.90 2.39
CA GLN A 45 -10.17 -9.51 3.21
C GLN A 45 -9.05 -10.09 2.31
N PRO A 46 -7.79 -9.66 2.43
CA PRO A 46 -6.75 -10.00 1.44
C PRO A 46 -6.50 -11.50 1.26
N ASP A 47 -6.64 -12.28 2.33
CA ASP A 47 -6.37 -13.72 2.38
C ASP A 47 -7.39 -14.59 1.63
N ILE A 48 -8.50 -14.01 1.15
CA ILE A 48 -9.44 -14.72 0.26
C ILE A 48 -9.06 -14.59 -1.22
N SER A 49 -8.07 -13.74 -1.56
CA SER A 49 -7.61 -13.60 -2.94
C SER A 49 -6.82 -14.84 -3.38
N ALA A 50 -7.07 -15.34 -4.59
CA ALA A 50 -6.31 -16.44 -5.18
C ALA A 50 -4.82 -16.11 -5.39
N THR A 51 -4.47 -14.81 -5.44
CA THR A 51 -3.10 -14.31 -5.57
C THR A 51 -2.48 -13.91 -4.23
N PHE A 52 -3.16 -14.18 -3.11
CA PHE A 52 -2.63 -13.89 -1.79
C PHE A 52 -1.46 -14.80 -1.45
N LEU A 53 -0.39 -14.21 -0.90
CA LEU A 53 0.78 -14.95 -0.45
C LEU A 53 0.94 -14.87 1.06
N LYS A 54 0.98 -13.67 1.61
CA LYS A 54 1.10 -13.41 3.05
C LYS A 54 0.68 -11.99 3.38
N LYS A 55 0.42 -11.74 4.67
CA LYS A 55 0.28 -10.40 5.25
C LYS A 55 1.08 -10.30 6.54
N THR A 56 1.59 -9.11 6.81
CA THR A 56 2.22 -8.76 8.08
C THR A 56 1.41 -7.65 8.72
N HIS A 57 1.11 -7.80 10.01
CA HIS A 57 0.43 -6.75 10.75
C HIS A 57 1.40 -5.59 11.00
N LEU A 58 1.07 -4.39 10.51
CA LEU A 58 1.91 -3.19 10.65
C LEU A 58 1.61 -2.40 11.93
N GLY A 59 0.35 -2.40 12.37
CA GLY A 59 -0.12 -1.54 13.45
C GLY A 59 -1.60 -1.22 13.30
N TRP A 60 -2.03 -0.12 13.91
CA TRP A 60 -3.41 0.33 13.93
C TRP A 60 -3.50 1.84 13.69
N VAL A 61 -4.69 2.30 13.30
CA VAL A 61 -5.00 3.72 13.07
C VAL A 61 -6.29 4.02 13.82
N THR A 62 -6.35 5.16 14.50
CA THR A 62 -7.58 5.60 15.17
C THR A 62 -8.64 6.05 14.15
N ILE A 63 -9.91 5.99 14.53
CA ILE A 63 -11.02 6.42 13.66
C ILE A 63 -10.86 7.87 13.19
N ASP A 64 -10.42 8.78 14.05
CA ASP A 64 -10.19 10.19 13.72
C ASP A 64 -9.02 10.40 12.75
N LYS A 65 -8.04 9.48 12.73
CA LYS A 65 -6.88 9.55 11.85
C LYS A 65 -7.06 8.80 10.53
N TYR A 66 -8.01 7.87 10.46
CA TYR A 66 -8.26 7.05 9.27
C TYR A 66 -8.48 7.88 7.97
N PRO A 67 -9.22 9.02 7.98
CA PRO A 67 -9.39 9.84 6.78
C PRO A 67 -8.09 10.36 6.17
N TYR A 68 -7.00 10.44 6.94
CA TYR A 68 -5.71 10.92 6.44
C TYR A 68 -4.87 9.85 5.75
N VAL A 69 -5.19 8.56 5.93
CA VAL A 69 -4.39 7.45 5.37
C VAL A 69 -4.26 7.56 3.86
N GLU A 70 -5.36 7.78 3.15
CA GLU A 70 -5.35 7.93 1.69
C GLU A 70 -4.45 9.10 1.26
N SER A 71 -4.60 10.26 1.91
CA SER A 71 -3.84 11.46 1.58
C SER A 71 -2.33 11.27 1.74
N ILE A 72 -1.91 10.55 2.78
CA ILE A 72 -0.49 10.23 3.02
C ILE A 72 0.01 9.24 1.97
N CYS A 73 -0.71 8.14 1.72
CA CYS A 73 -0.34 7.18 0.70
C CYS A 73 -0.24 7.83 -0.69
N ARG A 74 -1.17 8.72 -1.04
CA ARG A 74 -1.18 9.47 -2.30
C ARG A 74 -0.03 10.47 -2.41
N SER A 75 0.48 10.98 -1.28
CA SER A 75 1.61 11.91 -1.26
C SER A 75 2.95 11.24 -1.61
N VAL A 76 3.05 9.92 -1.45
CA VAL A 76 4.23 9.16 -1.87
C VAL A 76 4.20 8.96 -3.39
N PRO A 77 5.18 9.50 -4.13
CA PRO A 77 5.12 9.53 -5.58
C PRO A 77 5.20 8.11 -6.16
N PRO A 78 4.27 7.73 -7.06
CA PRO A 78 4.38 6.51 -7.83
C PRO A 78 5.67 6.46 -8.66
N LEU A 79 6.07 5.26 -9.03
CA LEU A 79 7.30 5.05 -9.78
C LEU A 79 7.14 5.54 -11.22
N LYS A 80 8.05 6.43 -11.65
CA LYS A 80 8.19 6.83 -13.05
C LYS A 80 8.59 5.64 -13.93
N GLU A 81 8.40 5.77 -15.24
CA GLU A 81 9.00 4.86 -16.22
C GLU A 81 10.52 4.84 -16.04
N GLN A 82 11.13 3.66 -15.92
CA GLN A 82 12.57 3.52 -15.69
C GLN A 82 13.32 2.94 -16.88
N PHE A 83 12.60 2.45 -17.89
CA PHE A 83 13.16 1.87 -19.11
C PHE A 83 12.42 2.34 -20.34
N GLU A 84 13.17 2.72 -21.36
CA GLU A 84 12.68 2.78 -22.73
C GLU A 84 13.18 1.54 -23.46
N LYS A 85 12.27 0.64 -23.82
CA LYS A 85 12.59 -0.70 -24.34
C LYS A 85 13.50 -1.48 -23.37
N GLN A 86 14.78 -1.67 -23.72
CA GLN A 86 15.78 -2.37 -22.89
C GLN A 86 16.81 -1.41 -22.27
N THR A 87 16.67 -0.11 -22.51
CA THR A 87 17.61 0.91 -22.05
C THR A 87 17.09 1.57 -20.78
N ARG A 88 17.90 1.62 -19.73
CA ARG A 88 17.57 2.39 -18.52
C ARG A 88 17.50 3.88 -18.84
N LEU A 89 16.39 4.51 -18.49
CA LEU A 89 16.20 5.97 -18.60
C LEU A 89 17.03 6.73 -17.55
N PHE A 90 17.22 6.14 -16.37
CA PHE A 90 17.98 6.73 -15.28
C PHE A 90 19.10 5.77 -14.81
N PRO A 91 20.22 5.66 -15.55
CA PRO A 91 21.25 4.66 -15.26
C PRO A 91 21.94 4.81 -13.90
N ARG A 92 21.92 6.02 -13.32
CA ARG A 92 22.54 6.33 -12.02
C ARG A 92 21.57 6.21 -10.84
N GLU A 93 20.28 6.06 -11.10
CA GLU A 93 19.27 5.85 -10.06
C GLU A 93 19.12 4.33 -9.79
N PRO A 94 18.90 3.91 -8.52
CA PRO A 94 18.50 2.54 -8.23
C PRO A 94 17.21 2.16 -8.94
N LEU A 95 17.03 0.87 -9.27
CA LEU A 95 15.70 0.42 -9.70
C LEU A 95 14.76 0.46 -8.52
N ARG A 96 13.60 1.04 -8.76
CA ARG A 96 12.49 0.99 -7.81
C ARG A 96 11.42 0.02 -8.31
N HIS A 97 10.73 -0.62 -7.38
CA HIS A 97 9.61 -1.53 -7.55
C HIS A 97 8.40 -1.09 -6.71
N CYS A 98 7.26 -1.77 -6.87
CA CYS A 98 6.06 -1.48 -6.07
C CYS A 98 6.28 -1.70 -4.55
N GLN A 99 7.23 -2.55 -4.17
CA GLN A 99 7.64 -2.71 -2.77
C GLN A 99 8.25 -1.43 -2.22
N ASP A 100 9.13 -0.76 -2.96
CA ASP A 100 9.77 0.46 -2.50
C ASP A 100 8.74 1.56 -2.23
N TRP A 101 7.71 1.68 -3.07
CA TRP A 101 6.58 2.57 -2.77
C TRP A 101 5.83 2.15 -1.50
N THR A 102 5.62 0.86 -1.29
CA THR A 102 4.92 0.37 -0.09
C THR A 102 5.71 0.68 1.18
N ASP A 103 7.03 0.45 1.15
CA ASP A 103 7.92 0.71 2.28
C ASP A 103 7.94 2.22 2.61
N GLU A 104 8.05 3.09 1.59
CA GLU A 104 7.97 4.55 1.75
C GLU A 104 6.61 5.02 2.29
N ALA A 105 5.51 4.42 1.85
CA ALA A 105 4.17 4.74 2.34
C ALA A 105 3.98 4.31 3.81
N VAL A 106 4.51 3.15 4.21
CA VAL A 106 4.50 2.72 5.61
C VAL A 106 5.35 3.65 6.48
N GLU A 107 6.52 4.08 5.99
CA GLU A 107 7.38 5.05 6.68
C GLU A 107 6.69 6.40 6.83
N ALA A 108 6.01 6.90 5.79
CA ALA A 108 5.26 8.16 5.84
C ALA A 108 4.09 8.10 6.83
N LEU A 109 3.33 6.99 6.85
CA LEU A 109 2.26 6.78 7.82
C LEU A 109 2.79 6.70 9.26
N SER A 110 3.94 6.07 9.47
CA SER A 110 4.58 5.96 10.78
C SER A 110 5.10 7.32 11.25
N SER A 111 5.81 8.03 10.39
CA SER A 111 6.45 9.32 10.70
C SER A 111 5.44 10.45 10.93
N SER A 112 4.25 10.35 10.33
CA SER A 112 3.13 11.26 10.59
C SER A 112 2.35 10.94 11.86
N GLY A 113 2.66 9.84 12.55
CA GLY A 113 1.94 9.38 13.73
C GLY A 113 0.50 8.92 13.42
N ILE A 114 0.18 8.62 12.16
CA ILE A 114 -1.10 8.03 11.75
C ILE A 114 -1.10 6.54 12.04
N LEU A 115 -0.03 5.83 11.64
CA LEU A 115 0.18 4.43 11.97
C LEU A 115 0.80 4.31 13.37
N GLN A 116 0.07 3.68 14.28
CA GLN A 116 0.52 3.38 15.63
C GLN A 116 1.03 1.93 15.69
N PRO A 117 2.21 1.68 16.29
CA PRO A 117 2.75 0.33 16.40
C PRO A 117 1.95 -0.53 17.40
N GLY A 118 2.11 -1.85 17.29
CA GLY A 118 1.52 -2.81 18.23
C GLY A 118 0.04 -3.12 17.95
N ARG A 119 -0.66 -3.63 18.97
CA ARG A 119 -2.10 -3.93 18.88
C ARG A 119 -2.90 -2.69 19.28
N ALA A 120 -4.04 -2.47 18.62
CA ALA A 120 -4.99 -1.45 19.07
C ALA A 120 -5.42 -1.73 20.53
N PRO A 121 -5.62 -0.69 21.35
CA PRO A 121 -6.19 -0.84 22.68
C PRO A 121 -7.60 -1.43 22.59
N GLU A 122 -7.96 -2.28 23.54
CA GLU A 122 -9.22 -3.03 23.57
C GLU A 122 -10.46 -2.15 23.77
N SER A 123 -10.29 -0.84 24.00
CA SER A 123 -11.34 0.11 24.39
C SER A 123 -11.65 1.17 23.32
N GLN A 124 -11.82 0.75 22.06
CA GLN A 124 -12.49 1.56 21.03
C GLN A 124 -13.62 0.73 20.38
N GLU A 125 -14.56 0.29 21.21
CA GLU A 125 -15.88 -0.16 20.75
C GLU A 125 -16.62 1.05 20.14
N PRO A 126 -17.11 1.01 18.90
CA PRO A 126 -18.05 2.01 18.42
C PRO A 126 -19.36 1.80 19.18
N TYR A 127 -19.88 2.85 19.81
CA TYR A 127 -21.27 2.85 20.27
C TYR A 127 -22.17 2.67 19.04
N ASP A 128 -22.84 1.52 18.96
CA ASP A 128 -24.03 1.35 18.13
C ASP A 128 -25.08 2.41 18.56
N VAL A 129 -25.58 3.18 17.60
CA VAL A 129 -26.80 4.00 17.71
C VAL A 129 -27.80 3.50 16.68
#